data_AF-A0A8B8F360-F1
#
_entry.id   AF-A0A8B8F360-F1
#
_cell.length_a   1.000
_cell.length_b   1.000
_cell.length_c   1.000
_cell.angle_alpha   90.00
_cell.angle_beta   90.00
_cell.angle_gamma   90.00
#
_symmetry.space_group_name_H-M   'P 1'
#
loop_
_entity.id
_entity.type
_entity.pdbx_description
1 polymer ?
#
loop_
_entity_poly.entity_id
_entity_poly.type
_entity_poly.pdbx_seq_one_letter_code
_entity_poly.pdbx_strand_id
1 'polypeptide(L)'
;MLTEQQKTFCVLRFEKCESVITVQRDFRRKFNIEPPTAQSIRRWHKIFQETGCLCKGKSSGRPRTSDENVEQIRESFVRSPQKSVRQASRELAIPLTTALHDGDMQKRIEFCTFVLEKSEEVEQFFYRIIFNDEATFHLNGKKENVRTIFL
;
A
#
# COMPACT_ATOMS: atom_id res chain seq x y z
N MET A 1 -5.34 16.03 16.00
CA MET A 1 -5.80 16.43 14.65
C MET A 1 -7.11 17.21 14.82
N LEU A 2 -7.22 18.41 14.27
CA LEU A 2 -8.46 19.20 14.32
C LEU A 2 -9.47 18.67 13.30
N THR A 3 -10.74 18.63 13.67
CA THR A 3 -11.84 18.14 12.82
C THR A 3 -12.11 19.09 11.66
N GLU A 4 -12.79 18.60 10.61
CA GLU A 4 -13.17 19.45 9.48
C GLU A 4 -14.08 20.60 9.94
N GLN A 5 -15.04 20.33 10.83
CA GLN A 5 -15.90 21.36 11.43
C GLN A 5 -15.11 22.45 12.15
N GLN A 6 -14.08 22.08 12.90
CA GLN A 6 -13.20 23.02 13.60
C GLN A 6 -12.41 23.90 12.64
N LYS A 7 -11.91 23.33 11.53
CA LYS A 7 -11.22 24.09 10.47
C LYS A 7 -12.17 25.04 9.76
N THR A 8 -13.36 24.57 9.39
CA THR A 8 -14.40 25.38 8.75
C THR A 8 -14.81 26.55 9.64
N PHE A 9 -14.98 26.33 10.95
CA PHE A 9 -15.23 27.41 11.89
C PHE A 9 -14.13 28.48 11.85
N CYS A 10 -12.86 28.06 11.83
CA CYS A 10 -11.74 29.01 11.78
C CYS A 10 -11.76 29.85 10.49
N VAL A 11 -11.98 29.21 9.34
CA VAL A 11 -12.03 29.91 8.04
C VAL A 11 -13.21 30.88 7.96
N LEU A 12 -14.41 30.43 8.35
CA LEU A 12 -15.60 31.28 8.34
C LEU A 12 -15.49 32.46 9.31
N ARG A 13 -14.83 32.26 10.46
CA ARG A 13 -14.62 33.33 11.41
C ARG A 13 -13.54 34.30 10.94
N PHE A 14 -12.47 33.78 10.35
CA PHE A 14 -11.36 34.58 9.81
C PHE A 14 -11.83 35.48 8.66
N GLU A 15 -12.69 34.98 7.77
CA GLU A 15 -13.31 35.77 6.69
C GLU A 15 -14.05 37.01 7.22
N LYS A 16 -14.68 36.91 8.39
CA LYS A 16 -15.48 38.00 8.96
C LYS A 16 -14.68 39.07 9.71
N CYS A 17 -13.52 38.71 10.26
CA CYS A 17 -12.80 39.59 11.18
C CYS A 17 -11.33 39.83 10.82
N GLU A 18 -10.80 39.10 9.83
CA GLU A 18 -9.41 39.13 9.35
C GLU A 18 -8.33 39.07 10.45
N SER A 19 -8.73 38.65 11.66
CA SER A 19 -7.92 38.71 12.86
C SER A 19 -7.75 37.32 13.45
N VAL A 20 -6.53 36.79 13.34
CA VAL A 20 -6.16 35.50 13.90
C VAL A 20 -6.43 35.44 15.40
N ILE A 21 -6.14 36.53 16.14
CA ILE A 21 -6.33 36.58 17.59
C ILE A 21 -7.81 36.42 17.95
N THR A 22 -8.70 37.08 17.20
CA THR A 22 -10.15 36.95 17.39
C THR A 22 -10.63 35.53 17.10
N VAL A 23 -10.15 34.93 16.00
CA VAL A 23 -10.48 33.54 15.64
C VAL A 23 -10.03 32.57 16.73
N GLN A 24 -8.80 32.70 17.24
CA GLN A 24 -8.27 31.83 18.29
C GLN A 24 -9.04 31.96 19.61
N ARG A 25 -9.42 33.18 19.99
CA ARG A 25 -10.25 33.43 21.19
C ARG A 25 -11.64 32.81 21.05
N ASP A 26 -12.30 33.02 19.91
CA ASP A 26 -13.63 32.45 19.67
C ASP A 26 -13.58 30.93 19.51
N PHE A 27 -12.50 30.39 18.97
CA PHE A 27 -12.25 28.95 18.91
C PHE A 27 -12.14 28.35 20.30
N ARG A 28 -11.34 28.95 21.20
CA ARG A 28 -11.22 28.51 22.59
C ARG A 28 -12.58 28.55 23.30
N ARG A 29 -13.35 29.63 23.15
CA ARG A 29 -14.68 29.76 23.75
C ARG A 29 -15.66 28.68 23.27
N LYS A 30 -15.60 28.32 21.98
CA LYS A 30 -16.55 27.37 21.39
C LYS A 30 -16.21 25.91 21.65
N PHE A 31 -14.93 25.55 21.55
CA PHE A 31 -14.49 24.15 21.58
C PHE A 31 -13.74 23.76 22.84
N ASN A 32 -13.35 24.73 23.68
CA ASN A 32 -12.58 24.53 24.92
C ASN A 32 -11.29 23.69 24.72
N ILE A 33 -10.63 23.87 23.57
CA ILE A 33 -9.38 23.20 23.19
C ILE A 33 -8.38 24.27 22.76
N GLU A 34 -7.08 23.98 22.85
CA GLU A 34 -6.03 24.86 22.32
C GLU A 34 -6.29 25.20 20.84
N PRO A 35 -6.25 26.49 20.48
CA PRO A 35 -6.62 26.94 19.15
C PRO A 35 -5.49 26.67 18.16
N PRO A 36 -5.81 26.55 16.87
CA PRO A 36 -4.83 26.37 15.82
C PRO A 36 -3.87 27.56 15.72
N THR A 37 -2.65 27.28 15.24
CA THR A 37 -1.63 28.30 15.01
C THR A 37 -2.06 29.28 13.92
N ALA A 38 -1.51 30.50 13.97
CA ALA A 38 -1.77 31.55 12.97
C ALA A 38 -1.52 31.08 11.54
N GLN A 39 -0.43 30.33 11.33
CA GLN A 39 -0.06 29.75 10.03
C GLN A 39 -1.11 28.76 9.53
N SER A 40 -1.65 27.90 10.41
CA SER A 40 -2.68 26.93 10.03
C SER A 40 -3.98 27.62 9.61
N ILE A 41 -4.41 28.66 10.35
CA ILE A 41 -5.61 29.42 10.05
C ILE A 41 -5.49 30.11 8.67
N ARG A 42 -4.38 30.81 8.42
CA ARG A 42 -4.13 31.46 7.12
C ARG A 42 -4.03 30.44 5.98
N ARG A 43 -3.38 29.30 6.22
CA ARG A 43 -3.26 28.23 5.23
C ARG A 43 -4.63 27.65 4.85
N TRP A 44 -5.50 27.37 5.83
CA TRP A 44 -6.84 26.85 5.52
C TRP A 44 -7.70 27.88 4.82
N HIS A 45 -7.60 29.15 5.21
CA HIS A 45 -8.30 30.23 4.53
C HIS A 45 -7.88 30.33 3.05
N LYS A 46 -6.57 30.33 2.77
CA LYS A 46 -6.04 30.29 1.41
C LYS A 46 -6.52 29.06 0.62
N ILE A 47 -6.39 27.86 1.19
CA ILE A 47 -6.85 26.61 0.54
C ILE A 47 -8.34 26.70 0.25
N PHE A 48 -9.15 27.20 1.18
CA PHE A 48 -10.59 27.33 1.00
C PHE A 48 -10.95 28.35 -0.08
N GLN A 49 -10.24 29.47 -0.18
CA GLN A 49 -10.43 30.44 -1.27
C GLN A 49 -10.06 29.85 -2.64
N GLU A 50 -9.03 29.00 -2.71
CA GLU A 50 -8.58 28.39 -3.97
C GLU A 50 -9.44 27.20 -4.42
N THR A 51 -9.83 26.31 -3.51
CA THR A 51 -10.46 25.02 -3.85
C THR A 51 -11.92 24.89 -3.40
N GLY A 52 -12.42 25.81 -2.55
CA GLY A 52 -13.74 25.72 -1.93
C GLY A 52 -13.88 24.57 -0.91
N CYS A 53 -12.81 23.82 -0.62
CA CYS A 53 -12.89 22.58 0.13
C CYS A 53 -11.72 22.40 1.11
N LEU A 54 -12.05 22.10 2.38
CA LEU A 54 -11.09 21.78 3.43
C LEU A 54 -10.96 20.27 3.71
N CYS A 55 -11.67 19.45 2.92
CA CYS A 55 -11.63 18.00 3.08
C CYS A 55 -10.24 17.48 2.75
N LYS A 56 -9.84 16.42 3.45
CA LYS A 56 -8.62 15.70 3.11
C LYS A 56 -8.81 15.08 1.72
N GLY A 57 -8.01 15.53 0.75
CA GLY A 57 -7.97 14.92 -0.57
C GLY A 57 -7.55 13.44 -0.51
N LYS A 58 -7.84 12.70 -1.57
CA LYS A 58 -7.31 11.34 -1.73
C LYS A 58 -5.78 11.40 -1.60
N SER A 59 -5.23 10.61 -0.69
CA SER A 59 -3.78 10.41 -0.67
C SER A 59 -3.38 9.78 -2.01
N SER A 60 -2.30 10.29 -2.62
CA SER A 60 -1.59 9.52 -3.63
C SER A 60 -1.11 8.24 -2.94
N GLY A 61 -1.84 7.16 -3.17
CA GLY A 61 -1.48 5.85 -2.62
C GLY A 61 -0.14 5.38 -3.18
N ARG A 62 0.20 4.12 -2.95
CA ARG A 62 1.35 3.50 -3.62
C ARG A 62 1.23 3.73 -5.14
N PRO A 63 2.26 4.27 -5.81
CA PRO A 63 2.23 4.45 -7.25
C PRO A 63 1.89 3.15 -7.94
N ARG A 64 1.04 3.21 -8.97
CA ARG A 64 0.79 2.07 -9.84
C ARG A 64 2.05 1.79 -10.66
N THR A 65 2.29 0.53 -10.99
CA THR A 65 3.27 0.15 -12.00
C THR A 65 2.90 0.84 -13.32
N SER A 66 3.91 1.27 -14.10
CA SER A 66 3.68 1.85 -15.42
C SER A 66 3.10 0.83 -16.40
N ASP A 67 2.33 1.30 -17.39
CA ASP A 67 1.69 0.43 -18.38
C ASP A 67 2.73 -0.30 -19.24
N GLU A 68 3.88 0.33 -19.50
CA GLU A 68 5.00 -0.29 -20.24
C GLU A 68 5.55 -1.52 -19.53
N ASN A 69 5.72 -1.44 -18.20
CA ASN A 69 6.21 -2.57 -17.40
C ASN A 69 5.19 -3.71 -17.38
N VAL A 70 3.89 -3.38 -17.34
CA VAL A 70 2.81 -4.39 -17.41
C VAL A 70 2.87 -5.14 -18.73
N GLU A 71 3.04 -4.43 -19.83
CA GLU A 71 3.11 -5.06 -21.16
C GLU A 71 4.39 -5.90 -21.32
N GLN A 72 5.53 -5.41 -20.85
CA GLN A 72 6.78 -6.19 -20.85
C GLN A 72 6.67 -7.50 -20.07
N ILE A 73 5.98 -7.50 -18.93
CA ILE A 73 5.72 -8.73 -18.16
C ILE A 73 4.87 -9.68 -19.01
N ARG A 74 3.78 -9.20 -19.61
CA ARG A 74 2.89 -10.00 -20.45
C ARG A 74 3.62 -10.64 -21.62
N GLU A 75 4.36 -9.85 -22.38
CA GLU A 75 5.18 -10.33 -23.50
C GLU A 75 6.20 -11.38 -23.03
N SER A 76 6.81 -11.20 -21.85
CA SER A 76 7.80 -12.14 -21.33
C SER A 76 7.24 -13.54 -21.08
N PHE A 77 5.96 -13.63 -20.67
CA PHE A 77 5.25 -14.89 -20.44
C PHE A 77 4.67 -15.46 -21.73
N VAL A 78 4.19 -14.63 -22.66
CA VAL A 78 3.80 -15.09 -24.00
C VAL A 78 4.98 -15.74 -24.72
N ARG A 79 6.17 -15.13 -24.63
CA ARG A 79 7.41 -15.67 -25.22
C ARG A 79 7.88 -16.96 -24.55
N SER A 80 7.63 -17.12 -23.25
CA SER A 80 8.04 -18.30 -22.49
C SER A 80 7.01 -18.61 -21.39
N PRO A 81 5.97 -19.41 -21.69
CA PRO A 81 4.85 -19.64 -20.77
C PRO A 81 5.23 -20.32 -19.46
N GLN A 82 6.31 -21.12 -19.47
CA GLN A 82 6.81 -21.85 -18.29
C GLN A 82 7.84 -21.04 -17.48
N LYS A 83 8.07 -19.77 -17.84
CA LYS A 83 9.01 -18.92 -17.12
C LYS A 83 8.52 -18.68 -15.69
N SER A 84 9.43 -18.76 -14.74
CA SER A 84 9.09 -18.43 -13.35
C SER A 84 8.96 -16.92 -13.15
N VAL A 85 8.07 -16.51 -12.23
CA VAL A 85 7.92 -15.11 -11.78
C VAL A 85 9.28 -14.53 -11.33
N ARG A 86 10.11 -15.34 -10.66
CA ARG A 86 11.46 -14.93 -10.21
C ARG A 86 12.39 -14.64 -11.39
N GLN A 87 12.34 -15.46 -12.43
CA GLN A 87 13.12 -15.24 -13.64
C GLN A 87 12.64 -13.98 -14.39
N ALA A 88 11.33 -13.82 -14.58
CA ALA A 88 10.76 -12.63 -15.21
C ALA A 88 11.11 -11.34 -14.45
N SER A 89 11.00 -11.37 -13.12
CA SER A 89 11.38 -10.27 -12.22
C SER A 89 12.85 -9.88 -12.40
N ARG A 90 13.76 -10.86 -12.46
CA ARG A 90 15.20 -10.61 -12.66
C ARG A 90 15.52 -10.08 -14.05
N GLU A 91 14.91 -10.64 -15.09
CA GLU A 91 15.15 -10.25 -16.49
C GLU A 91 14.67 -8.83 -16.76
N LEU A 92 13.52 -8.44 -16.20
CA LEU A 92 12.89 -7.15 -16.44
C LEU A 92 13.27 -6.09 -15.40
N ALA A 93 14.05 -6.45 -14.38
CA ALA A 93 14.34 -5.60 -13.21
C ALA A 93 13.07 -5.04 -12.53
N ILE A 94 11.99 -5.84 -12.52
CA ILE A 94 10.70 -5.50 -11.91
C ILE A 94 10.54 -6.26 -10.60
N PRO A 95 9.96 -5.69 -9.53
CA PRO A 95 9.71 -6.40 -8.28
C PRO A 95 8.88 -7.68 -8.49
N LEU A 96 9.20 -8.73 -7.73
CA LEU A 96 8.57 -10.05 -7.85
C LEU A 96 7.04 -10.02 -7.75
N THR A 97 6.50 -9.17 -6.88
CA THR A 97 5.05 -8.99 -6.69
C THR A 97 4.35 -8.38 -7.90
N THR A 98 5.10 -7.74 -8.78
CA THR A 98 4.59 -7.06 -9.97
C THR A 98 4.69 -7.96 -11.19
N ALA A 99 5.68 -8.85 -11.27
CA ALA A 99 5.91 -9.78 -12.37
C ALA A 99 5.01 -11.04 -12.36
N LEU A 100 3.84 -10.98 -11.72
CA LEU A 100 2.92 -12.12 -11.58
C LEU A 100 2.22 -12.43 -12.91
N HIS A 101 1.89 -13.70 -13.13
CA HIS A 101 1.06 -14.09 -14.27
C HIS A 101 -0.40 -13.68 -14.04
N ASP A 102 -1.13 -13.43 -15.12
CA ASP A 102 -2.59 -13.28 -15.06
C ASP A 102 -3.20 -14.53 -14.42
N GLY A 103 -4.00 -14.33 -13.36
CA GLY A 103 -4.63 -15.41 -12.58
C GLY A 103 -3.80 -15.96 -11.41
N ASP A 104 -2.52 -15.57 -11.24
CA ASP A 104 -1.71 -16.02 -10.10
C ASP A 104 -2.31 -15.61 -8.75
N MET A 105 -2.88 -14.41 -8.69
CA MET A 105 -3.52 -13.93 -7.47
C MET A 105 -4.71 -14.80 -7.08
N GLN A 106 -5.50 -15.22 -8.07
CA GLN A 106 -6.66 -16.09 -7.85
C GLN A 106 -6.23 -17.48 -7.35
N LYS A 107 -5.24 -18.09 -8.03
CA LYS A 107 -4.67 -19.39 -7.60
C LYS A 107 -4.08 -19.35 -6.19
N ARG A 108 -3.45 -18.23 -5.82
CA ARG A 108 -2.91 -18.03 -4.46
C ARG A 108 -4.02 -17.96 -3.42
N ILE A 109 -5.11 -17.25 -3.72
CA ILE A 109 -6.29 -17.19 -2.84
C ILE A 109 -6.89 -18.58 -2.69
N GLU A 110 -7.12 -19.29 -3.80
CA GLU A 110 -7.66 -20.65 -3.80
C GLU A 110 -6.81 -21.61 -2.96
N PHE A 111 -5.49 -21.56 -3.11
CA PHE A 111 -4.57 -22.35 -2.29
C PHE A 111 -4.67 -22.00 -0.80
N CYS A 112 -4.66 -20.71 -0.45
CA CYS A 112 -4.77 -20.28 0.93
C CYS A 112 -6.11 -20.71 1.56
N THR A 113 -7.21 -20.57 0.83
CA THR A 113 -8.53 -21.02 1.27
C THR A 113 -8.52 -22.52 1.52
N PHE A 114 -8.01 -23.31 0.56
CA PHE A 114 -7.89 -24.76 0.72
C PHE A 114 -7.06 -25.16 1.95
N VAL A 115 -5.91 -24.52 2.17
CA VAL A 115 -5.04 -24.81 3.32
C VAL A 115 -5.74 -24.49 4.64
N LEU A 116 -6.47 -23.38 4.70
CA LEU A 116 -7.23 -22.99 5.89
C LEU A 116 -8.33 -24.00 6.21
N GLU A 117 -9.17 -24.34 5.23
CA GLU A 117 -10.24 -25.34 5.38
C GLU A 117 -9.67 -26.69 5.87
N LYS A 118 -8.58 -27.16 5.24
CA LYS A 118 -7.95 -28.42 5.63
C LYS A 118 -7.29 -28.38 7.00
N SER A 119 -6.81 -27.23 7.44
CA SER A 119 -6.24 -27.08 8.78
C SER A 119 -7.28 -27.17 9.89
N GLU A 120 -8.54 -26.84 9.61
CA GLU A 120 -9.66 -26.99 10.55
C GLU A 120 -10.21 -28.42 10.56
N GLU A 121 -10.25 -29.08 9.40
CA GLU A 121 -10.79 -30.44 9.26
C GLU A 121 -9.83 -31.54 9.76
N VAL A 122 -8.53 -31.35 9.60
CA VAL A 122 -7.52 -32.41 9.82
C VAL A 122 -6.59 -32.03 10.97
N GLU A 123 -6.68 -32.76 12.08
CA GLU A 123 -5.70 -32.65 13.16
C GLU A 123 -4.28 -32.92 12.64
N GLN A 124 -3.34 -32.07 13.08
CA GLN A 124 -1.94 -32.12 12.67
C GLN A 124 -1.71 -31.97 11.15
N PHE A 125 -2.65 -31.35 10.41
CA PHE A 125 -2.55 -31.14 8.95
C PHE A 125 -1.16 -30.68 8.50
N PHE A 126 -0.62 -29.64 9.15
CA PHE A 126 0.68 -29.06 8.79
C PHE A 126 1.86 -30.03 9.01
N TYR A 127 1.80 -30.93 9.98
CA TYR A 127 2.84 -31.92 10.23
C TYR A 127 2.84 -33.07 9.21
N ARG A 128 1.83 -33.14 8.33
CA ARG A 128 1.74 -34.11 7.23
C ARG A 128 2.21 -33.52 5.90
N ILE A 129 2.48 -32.22 5.84
CA ILE A 129 2.91 -31.55 4.62
C ILE A 129 4.43 -31.64 4.54
N ILE A 130 4.93 -32.30 3.49
CA ILE A 130 6.35 -32.34 3.19
C ILE A 130 6.62 -31.36 2.06
N PHE A 131 7.44 -30.34 2.35
CA PHE A 131 7.86 -29.37 1.33
C PHE A 131 9.20 -29.80 0.74
N ASN A 132 9.27 -29.79 -0.59
CA ASN A 132 10.52 -29.94 -1.33
C ASN A 132 10.78 -28.63 -2.08
N ASP A 133 11.86 -27.94 -1.73
CA ASP A 133 12.29 -26.73 -2.44
C ASP A 133 13.73 -26.91 -2.95
N GLU A 134 14.04 -26.25 -4.07
CA GLU A 134 15.36 -26.28 -4.67
C GLU A 134 16.14 -25.04 -4.20
N ALA A 135 17.13 -25.26 -3.34
CA ALA A 135 18.02 -24.21 -2.87
C ALA A 135 19.33 -24.24 -3.68
N THR A 136 19.69 -23.10 -4.27
CA THR A 136 20.96 -22.95 -4.99
C THR A 136 22.04 -22.46 -4.02
N PHE A 137 23.07 -23.28 -3.78
CA PHE A 137 24.20 -22.90 -2.94
C PHE A 137 25.46 -22.64 -3.79
N HIS A 138 26.30 -21.72 -3.33
CA HIS A 138 27.62 -21.47 -3.93
C HIS A 138 28.68 -22.07 -3.01
N LEU A 139 29.21 -23.23 -3.36
CA LEU A 139 30.38 -23.82 -2.70
C LEU A 139 31.59 -23.58 -3.62
N ASN A 140 32.56 -22.79 -3.16
CA ASN A 140 33.86 -22.61 -3.81
C ASN A 140 33.80 -22.26 -5.32
N GLY A 141 32.84 -21.42 -5.74
CA GLY A 141 32.75 -20.94 -7.12
C GLY A 141 32.07 -21.90 -8.12
N LYS A 142 31.62 -23.09 -7.69
CA LYS A 142 30.72 -23.95 -8.48
C LYS A 142 29.30 -23.87 -7.94
N LYS A 143 28.33 -23.78 -8.85
CA LYS A 143 26.90 -23.89 -8.52
C LYS A 143 26.53 -25.36 -8.48
N GLU A 144 26.07 -25.82 -7.32
CA GLU A 144 25.46 -27.14 -7.16
C GLU A 144 24.01 -26.96 -6.71
N ASN A 145 23.10 -27.69 -7.35
CA ASN A 145 21.69 -27.72 -7.00
C ASN A 145 21.45 -28.91 -6.08
N VAL A 146 21.05 -28.65 -4.84
CA VAL A 146 20.72 -29.70 -3.86
C VAL A 146 19.22 -29.60 -3.57
N ARG A 147 18.51 -30.74 -3.65
CA ARG A 147 17.10 -30.83 -3.26
C ARG A 147 17.02 -30.91 -1.74
N THR A 148 16.35 -29.93 -1.12
CA THR A 148 16.21 -29.87 0.34
C THR A 148 14.78 -30.26 0.70
N ILE A 149 14.64 -31.32 1.50
CA ILE A 149 13.36 -31.72 2.09
C ILE A 149 13.26 -31.01 3.46
N PHE A 150 12.22 -30.19 3.63
CA PHE A 150 11.85 -29.67 4.95
C PHE A 150 10.75 -30.57 5.51
N LEU A 151 11.03 -31.22 6.65
CA LEU A 151 10.11 -32.05 7.43
C LEU A 151 9.34 -31.20 8.44
#